data_AF-A0A150IPL5-F1
#
_entry.id   AF-A0A150IPL5-F1
#
_cell.length_a   1.000
_cell.length_b   1.000
_cell.length_c   1.000
_cell.angle_alpha   90.00
_cell.angle_beta   90.00
_cell.angle_gamma   90.00
#
_symmetry.space_group_name_H-M   'P 1'
#
loop_
_entity.id
_entity.type
_entity.pdbx_description
1 polymer ?
#
loop_
_entity_poly.entity_id
_entity_poly.type
_entity_poly.pdbx_seq_one_letter_code
_entity_poly.pdbx_strand_id
1 'polypeptide(L)'
;MKKTSSKEEFISKLEKGDIILSKNLKNPFEAFICKAVKDSRWPHCRLYIGYEKSVESTVGGVKVKEIKEYLDTDEMMIVRPPEYIDKDKLVKDCMMYLGLGYSYLQFIRTGNLFLIKRLIKKDLRKYFRIDLDKNMVCCELIAYGLLKQGYEYEVTPNFCFPDQFEDDSRMKVILKYTPKN
;
A
#
# COMPACT_ATOMS: atom_id res chain seq x y z
N MET A 1 -16.02 11.20 2.72
CA MET A 1 -14.97 10.50 3.50
C MET A 1 -14.93 11.04 4.92
N LYS A 2 -15.00 10.18 5.94
CA LYS A 2 -14.87 10.58 7.36
C LYS A 2 -13.40 10.89 7.68
N LYS A 3 -13.15 11.89 8.52
CA LYS A 3 -11.81 12.28 8.98
C LYS A 3 -11.77 12.25 10.51
N THR A 4 -10.63 11.89 11.08
CA THR A 4 -10.38 11.98 12.52
C THR A 4 -8.93 12.37 12.83
N SER A 5 -8.72 12.81 14.06
CA SER A 5 -7.40 12.94 14.68
C SER A 5 -7.31 12.19 16.01
N SER A 6 -8.33 11.40 16.37
CA SER A 6 -8.26 10.49 17.52
C SER A 6 -7.57 9.20 17.09
N LYS A 7 -6.50 8.86 17.83
CA LYS A 7 -5.75 7.60 17.65
C LYS A 7 -6.65 6.40 17.93
N GLU A 8 -7.45 6.50 18.99
CA GLU A 8 -8.38 5.48 19.45
C GLU A 8 -9.47 5.24 18.41
N GLU A 9 -10.04 6.31 17.84
CA GLU A 9 -11.03 6.20 16.77
C GLU A 9 -10.41 5.51 15.55
N PHE A 10 -9.20 5.91 15.12
CA PHE A 10 -8.54 5.28 14.00
C PHE A 10 -8.30 3.78 14.22
N ILE A 11 -7.73 3.40 15.36
CA ILE A 11 -7.47 2.00 15.71
C ILE A 11 -8.77 1.19 15.75
N SER A 12 -9.83 1.73 16.36
CA SER A 12 -11.12 1.04 16.50
C SER A 12 -11.83 0.76 15.16
N LYS A 13 -11.42 1.41 14.07
CA LYS A 13 -11.97 1.19 12.72
C LYS A 13 -11.17 0.21 11.88
N LEU A 14 -10.00 -0.22 12.34
CA LEU A 14 -9.17 -1.19 11.63
C LEU A 14 -9.74 -2.60 11.75
N GLU A 15 -9.89 -3.27 10.61
CA GLU A 15 -10.23 -4.68 10.51
C GLU A 15 -9.13 -5.44 9.77
N LYS A 16 -8.88 -6.68 10.17
CA LYS A 16 -7.83 -7.52 9.56
C LYS A 16 -8.01 -7.57 8.03
N GLY A 17 -6.91 -7.35 7.31
CA GLY A 17 -6.89 -7.26 5.86
C GLY A 17 -7.21 -5.87 5.29
N ASP A 18 -7.46 -4.86 6.14
CA ASP A 18 -7.50 -3.47 5.71
C ASP A 18 -6.12 -3.02 5.21
N ILE A 19 -6.13 -2.22 4.15
CA ILE A 19 -4.95 -1.55 3.61
C ILE A 19 -4.89 -0.17 4.26
N ILE A 20 -3.73 0.17 4.79
CA ILE A 20 -3.46 1.50 5.34
C ILE A 20 -2.55 2.22 4.35
N LEU A 21 -3.07 3.26 3.72
CA LEU A 21 -2.25 4.22 2.98
C LEU A 21 -1.66 5.20 3.98
N SER A 22 -0.41 5.57 3.79
CA SER A 22 0.31 6.40 4.76
C SER A 22 1.26 7.36 4.10
N LYS A 23 1.38 8.54 4.71
CA LYS A 23 2.35 9.57 4.35
C LYS A 23 2.94 10.14 5.64
N ASN A 24 4.23 9.93 5.85
CA ASN A 24 4.95 10.54 6.95
C ASN A 24 5.12 12.03 6.68
N LEU A 25 4.56 12.86 7.56
CA LEU A 25 4.55 14.32 7.40
C LEU A 25 5.91 14.97 7.67
N LYS A 26 6.82 14.25 8.33
CA LYS A 26 8.15 14.71 8.73
C LYS A 26 9.27 14.15 7.84
N ASN A 27 8.95 13.23 6.92
CA ASN A 27 9.94 12.56 6.08
C ASN A 27 10.11 13.26 4.71
N PRO A 28 11.23 13.96 4.46
CA PRO A 28 11.45 14.66 3.19
C PRO A 28 11.57 13.71 1.99
N PHE A 29 11.96 12.45 2.18
CA PHE A 29 12.05 11.47 1.10
C PHE A 29 10.67 11.07 0.56
N GLU A 30 9.70 10.89 1.45
CA GLU A 30 8.31 10.59 1.05
C GLU A 30 7.67 11.77 0.32
N ALA A 31 7.98 12.99 0.75
CA ALA A 31 7.59 14.19 0.02
C ALA A 31 8.23 14.24 -1.39
N PHE A 32 9.49 13.80 -1.54
CA PHE A 32 10.14 13.69 -2.84
C PHE A 32 9.47 12.64 -3.74
N ILE A 33 9.11 11.47 -3.21
CA ILE A 33 8.38 10.43 -3.96
C ILE A 33 7.06 10.99 -4.52
N CYS A 34 6.29 11.69 -3.69
CA CYS A 34 5.02 12.31 -4.10
C CYS A 34 5.22 13.39 -5.19
N LYS A 35 6.40 14.03 -5.23
CA LYS A 35 6.75 14.99 -6.29
C LYS A 35 7.22 14.31 -7.57
N ALA A 36 7.96 13.21 -7.44
CA ALA A 36 8.53 12.47 -8.56
C ALA A 36 7.47 11.68 -9.33
N VAL A 37 6.46 11.17 -8.64
CA VAL A 37 5.31 10.50 -9.25
C VAL A 37 4.16 11.51 -9.31
N LYS A 38 3.89 12.05 -10.50
CA LYS A 38 2.84 13.06 -10.71
C LYS A 38 1.49 12.57 -10.14
N ASP A 39 0.81 13.43 -9.39
CA ASP A 39 -0.49 13.15 -8.75
C ASP A 39 -0.50 12.09 -7.63
N SER A 40 0.67 11.61 -7.18
CA SER A 40 0.78 10.72 -6.01
C SER A 40 0.39 11.42 -4.71
N ARG A 41 -0.61 10.91 -4.00
CA ARG A 41 -0.98 11.36 -2.64
C ARG A 41 -0.32 10.51 -1.57
N TRP A 42 -0.12 9.22 -1.84
CA TRP A 42 0.29 8.24 -0.84
C TRP A 42 1.61 7.57 -1.23
N PRO A 43 2.73 7.96 -0.61
CA PRO A 43 4.04 7.40 -0.94
C PRO A 43 4.23 5.98 -0.40
N HIS A 44 3.36 5.51 0.50
CA HIS A 44 3.51 4.21 1.14
C HIS A 44 2.17 3.56 1.50
N CYS A 45 2.18 2.24 1.63
CA CYS A 45 1.04 1.47 2.14
C CYS A 45 1.48 0.24 2.94
N ARG A 46 0.58 -0.26 3.78
CA ARG A 46 0.78 -1.43 4.65
C ARG A 46 -0.52 -2.19 4.81
N LEU A 47 -0.46 -3.50 5.09
CA LEU A 47 -1.63 -4.34 5.31
C LEU A 47 -1.81 -4.60 6.81
N TYR A 48 -2.96 -4.25 7.37
CA TYR A 48 -3.30 -4.52 8.76
C TYR A 48 -3.54 -6.02 8.96
N ILE A 49 -2.82 -6.63 9.91
CA ILE A 49 -2.87 -8.08 10.16
C ILE A 49 -3.65 -8.45 11.42
N GLY A 50 -4.23 -7.45 12.10
CA GLY A 50 -4.87 -7.60 13.41
C GLY A 50 -3.93 -7.23 14.56
N TYR A 51 -4.49 -7.15 15.77
CA TYR A 51 -3.74 -6.87 17.01
C TYR A 51 -2.84 -5.64 16.93
N GLU A 52 -3.35 -4.54 16.33
CA GLU A 52 -2.61 -3.29 16.18
C GLU A 52 -1.29 -3.42 15.40
N LYS A 53 -1.17 -4.45 14.55
CA LYS A 53 0.02 -4.72 13.74
C LYS A 53 -0.29 -4.65 12.25
N SER A 54 0.72 -4.31 11.47
CA SER A 54 0.68 -4.40 10.02
C SER A 54 1.93 -5.04 9.46
N VAL A 55 1.79 -5.70 8.31
CA VAL A 55 2.91 -6.10 7.46
C VAL A 55 3.13 -5.04 6.40
N GLU A 56 4.39 -4.67 6.18
CA GLU A 56 4.78 -3.68 5.18
C GLU A 56 6.13 -4.06 4.56
N SER A 57 6.38 -3.56 3.35
CA SER A 57 7.72 -3.60 2.75
C SER A 57 8.30 -2.19 2.69
N THR A 58 9.42 -1.94 3.35
CA THR A 58 10.08 -0.62 3.42
C THR A 58 11.60 -0.80 3.59
N VAL A 59 12.35 0.23 3.98
CA VAL A 59 13.79 0.10 4.29
C VAL A 59 14.01 -1.06 5.26
N GLY A 60 14.91 -1.98 4.87
CA GLY A 60 15.17 -3.21 5.61
C GLY A 60 14.27 -4.39 5.22
N GLY A 61 13.41 -4.23 4.22
CA GLY A 61 12.61 -5.31 3.63
C GLY A 61 11.19 -5.43 4.18
N VAL A 62 10.58 -6.58 3.92
CA VAL A 62 9.24 -6.95 4.40
C VAL A 62 9.30 -7.30 5.89
N LYS A 63 8.52 -6.60 6.71
CA LYS A 63 8.52 -6.75 8.17
C LYS A 63 7.15 -6.47 8.77
N VAL A 64 6.98 -6.87 10.04
CA VAL A 64 5.81 -6.55 10.86
C VAL A 64 6.14 -5.39 11.78
N LYS A 65 5.21 -4.44 11.91
CA LYS A 65 5.33 -3.25 12.74
C LYS A 65 4.04 -2.92 13.47
N GLU A 66 4.14 -2.24 14.60
CA GLU A 66 2.98 -1.79 15.35
C GLU A 66 2.42 -0.49 14.75
N ILE A 67 1.09 -0.41 14.63
CA ILE A 67 0.40 0.78 14.10
C ILE A 67 0.71 2.02 14.95
N LYS A 68 0.90 1.83 16.26
CA LYS A 68 1.21 2.90 17.21
C LYS A 68 2.49 3.66 16.87
N GLU A 69 3.47 3.01 16.23
CA GLU A 69 4.73 3.64 15.82
C GLU A 69 4.51 4.79 14.80
N TYR A 70 3.38 4.79 14.08
CA TYR A 70 3.09 5.75 13.01
C TYR A 70 2.09 6.84 13.39
N LEU A 71 1.33 6.65 14.49
CA LEU A 71 0.21 7.53 14.83
C LEU A 71 0.64 8.96 15.14
N ASP A 72 1.89 9.21 15.49
CA ASP A 72 2.41 10.55 15.79
C ASP A 72 3.07 11.25 14.59
N THR A 73 3.30 10.53 13.49
CA THR A 73 4.08 11.05 12.35
C THR A 73 3.35 10.99 11.02
N ASP A 74 2.44 10.04 10.87
CA ASP A 74 1.86 9.71 9.58
C ASP A 74 0.43 10.22 9.47
N GLU A 75 0.13 10.92 8.37
CA GLU A 75 -1.23 10.94 7.84
C GLU A 75 -1.55 9.54 7.31
N MET A 76 -2.73 9.01 7.61
CA MET A 76 -3.11 7.65 7.23
C MET A 76 -4.54 7.55 6.70
N MET A 77 -4.82 6.57 5.85
CA MET A 77 -6.16 6.27 5.36
C MET A 77 -6.41 4.76 5.38
N ILE A 78 -7.56 4.36 5.92
CA ILE A 78 -8.03 2.98 5.90
C ILE A 78 -8.81 2.74 4.61
N VAL A 79 -8.36 1.76 3.83
CA VAL A 79 -8.98 1.28 2.62
C VAL A 79 -9.28 -0.21 2.78
N ARG A 80 -10.55 -0.60 2.62
CA ARG A 80 -11.02 -1.96 2.83
C ARG A 80 -11.23 -2.69 1.51
N PRO A 81 -10.60 -3.86 1.29
CA PRO A 81 -10.87 -4.67 0.12
C PRO A 81 -12.27 -5.28 0.13
N PRO A 82 -12.83 -5.65 -1.04
CA PRO A 82 -14.13 -6.29 -1.15
C PRO A 82 -14.33 -7.50 -0.23
N GLU A 83 -15.58 -7.78 0.11
CA GLU A 83 -15.94 -8.87 1.03
C GLU A 83 -15.58 -10.26 0.52
N TYR A 84 -15.52 -10.46 -0.81
CA TYR A 84 -15.14 -11.74 -1.40
C TYR A 84 -13.66 -12.10 -1.20
N ILE A 85 -12.82 -11.13 -0.79
CA ILE A 85 -11.41 -11.37 -0.49
C ILE A 85 -11.29 -11.99 0.89
N ASP A 86 -10.76 -13.21 0.95
CA ASP A 86 -10.40 -13.92 2.18
C ASP A 86 -9.24 -13.19 2.88
N LYS A 87 -9.55 -12.52 4.01
CA LYS A 87 -8.60 -11.68 4.73
C LYS A 87 -7.50 -12.48 5.42
N ASP A 88 -7.80 -13.71 5.85
CA ASP A 88 -6.82 -14.57 6.51
C ASP A 88 -5.79 -15.08 5.51
N LYS A 89 -6.24 -15.51 4.32
CA LYS A 89 -5.35 -15.91 3.24
C LYS A 89 -4.55 -14.72 2.69
N LEU A 90 -5.17 -13.55 2.54
CA LEU A 90 -4.45 -12.33 2.13
C LEU A 90 -3.29 -12.02 3.09
N VAL A 91 -3.56 -12.03 4.39
CA VAL A 91 -2.52 -11.81 5.41
C VAL A 91 -1.45 -12.89 5.32
N LYS A 92 -1.83 -14.16 5.20
CA LYS A 92 -0.88 -15.27 5.04
C LYS A 92 0.03 -15.06 3.82
N ASP A 93 -0.55 -14.72 2.67
CA ASP A 93 0.20 -14.51 1.42
C ASP A 93 1.20 -13.36 1.53
N CYS A 94 0.83 -12.24 2.16
CA CYS A 94 1.77 -11.14 2.38
C CYS A 94 2.86 -11.52 3.38
N MET A 95 2.53 -12.26 4.43
CA MET A 95 3.49 -12.70 5.45
C MET A 95 4.53 -13.70 4.93
N MET A 96 4.25 -14.43 3.85
CA MET A 96 5.22 -15.33 3.20
C MET A 96 6.47 -14.62 2.66
N TYR A 97 6.38 -13.30 2.45
CA TYR A 97 7.48 -12.51 1.90
C TYR A 97 8.35 -11.84 2.96
N LEU A 98 8.12 -12.12 4.25
CA LEU A 98 8.96 -11.59 5.35
C LEU A 98 10.44 -11.83 5.09
N GLY A 99 11.24 -10.79 5.27
CA GLY A 99 12.69 -10.82 5.07
C GLY A 99 13.16 -10.56 3.63
N LEU A 100 12.28 -10.51 2.63
CA LEU A 100 12.66 -10.02 1.30
C LEU A 100 13.07 -8.55 1.34
N GLY A 101 14.04 -8.17 0.50
CA GLY A 101 14.56 -6.80 0.42
C GLY A 101 13.57 -5.78 -0.14
N TYR A 102 13.98 -4.51 -0.13
CA TYR A 102 13.19 -3.40 -0.66
C TYR A 102 13.98 -2.61 -1.71
N SER A 103 13.32 -2.22 -2.81
CA SER A 103 13.95 -1.48 -3.91
C SER A 103 13.23 -0.16 -4.22
N TYR A 104 13.83 0.97 -3.80
CA TYR A 104 13.34 2.31 -4.17
C TYR A 104 13.44 2.58 -5.67
N LEU A 105 14.48 2.05 -6.32
CA LEU A 105 14.67 2.23 -7.76
C LEU A 105 13.54 1.56 -8.54
N GLN A 106 13.10 0.39 -8.09
CA GLN A 106 11.91 -0.29 -8.63
C GLN A 106 10.68 0.58 -8.37
N PHE A 107 10.45 1.05 -7.15
CA PHE A 107 9.29 1.87 -6.83
C PHE A 107 9.14 3.13 -7.71
N ILE A 108 10.22 3.91 -7.89
CA ILE A 108 10.20 5.13 -8.71
C ILE A 108 10.02 4.82 -10.19
N ARG A 109 10.66 3.75 -10.70
CA ARG A 109 10.47 3.31 -12.09
C ARG A 109 9.01 2.90 -12.32
N THR A 110 8.46 2.09 -11.43
CA THR A 110 7.09 1.58 -11.48
C THR A 110 6.05 2.70 -11.44
N GLY A 111 6.22 3.70 -10.54
CA GLY A 111 5.31 4.84 -10.43
C GLY A 111 5.24 5.71 -11.69
N ASN A 112 6.40 6.03 -12.29
CA ASN A 112 6.43 6.81 -13.54
C ASN A 112 5.83 6.06 -14.73
N LEU A 113 6.04 4.74 -14.80
CA LEU A 113 5.46 3.90 -15.85
C LEU A 113 3.95 3.71 -15.70
N PHE A 114 3.42 3.64 -14.47
CA PHE A 114 1.98 3.61 -14.21
C PHE A 114 1.28 4.84 -14.82
N LEU A 115 1.86 6.03 -14.60
CA LEU A 115 1.37 7.30 -15.18
C LEU A 115 1.39 7.28 -16.71
N ILE A 116 2.49 6.84 -17.31
CA ILE A 116 2.63 6.72 -18.77
C ILE A 116 1.60 5.72 -19.33
N LYS A 117 1.30 4.63 -18.63
CA LYS A 117 0.30 3.65 -19.07
C LYS A 117 -1.14 4.17 -18.93
N ARG A 118 -1.46 4.93 -17.88
CA ARG A 118 -2.76 5.62 -17.73
C ARG A 118 -3.07 6.50 -18.95
N LEU A 119 -2.02 7.06 -19.56
CA LEU A 119 -2.13 7.87 -20.78
C LEU A 119 -2.22 7.02 -22.06
N ILE A 120 -1.52 5.88 -22.14
CA ILE A 120 -1.34 5.14 -23.40
C ILE A 120 -2.33 3.97 -23.59
N LYS A 121 -3.04 3.51 -22.55
CA LYS A 121 -3.99 2.35 -22.58
C LYS A 121 -3.41 1.07 -23.23
N LYS A 122 -2.08 0.95 -23.40
CA LYS A 122 -1.43 -0.22 -23.99
C LYS A 122 -0.96 -1.18 -22.92
N ASP A 123 -1.03 -2.46 -23.27
CA ASP A 123 -0.55 -3.54 -22.44
C ASP A 123 0.99 -3.68 -22.48
N LEU A 124 1.64 -3.30 -21.38
CA LEU A 124 3.10 -3.40 -21.19
C LEU A 124 3.52 -4.63 -20.37
N ARG A 125 2.60 -5.59 -20.12
CA ARG A 125 2.84 -6.81 -19.31
C ARG A 125 4.10 -7.58 -19.68
N LYS A 126 4.47 -7.61 -20.97
CA LYS A 126 5.63 -8.35 -21.47
C LYS A 126 7.00 -7.76 -21.11
N TYR A 127 7.06 -6.51 -20.66
CA TYR A 127 8.33 -5.80 -20.51
C TYR A 127 8.91 -5.81 -19.09
N PHE A 128 8.15 -6.28 -18.09
CA PHE A 128 8.62 -6.29 -16.70
C PHE A 128 8.23 -7.58 -15.99
N ARG A 129 9.24 -8.42 -15.77
CA ARG A 129 9.23 -9.48 -14.75
C ARG A 129 9.69 -8.84 -13.44
N ILE A 130 8.86 -8.91 -12.41
CA ILE A 130 9.28 -8.59 -11.05
C ILE A 130 10.24 -9.69 -10.61
N ASP A 131 11.41 -9.30 -10.13
CA ASP A 131 12.36 -10.20 -9.47
C ASP A 131 11.87 -10.44 -8.03
N LEU A 132 10.73 -11.14 -7.92
CA LEU A 132 10.04 -11.47 -6.66
C LEU A 132 10.92 -12.29 -5.71
N ASP A 133 12.04 -12.80 -6.22
CA ASP A 133 12.99 -13.61 -5.49
C ASP A 133 13.96 -12.75 -4.65
N LYS A 134 13.97 -11.42 -4.81
CA LYS A 134 14.93 -10.54 -4.12
C LYS A 134 14.34 -9.29 -3.48
N ASN A 135 13.41 -8.62 -4.15
CA ASN A 135 12.87 -7.34 -3.68
C ASN A 135 11.36 -7.25 -3.83
N MET A 136 10.71 -6.58 -2.88
CA MET A 136 9.27 -6.34 -2.87
C MET A 136 8.99 -4.89 -2.49
N VAL A 137 8.19 -4.18 -3.28
CA VAL A 137 7.71 -2.83 -2.92
C VAL A 137 6.41 -2.92 -2.12
N CYS A 138 6.10 -1.88 -1.32
CA CYS A 138 4.96 -1.87 -0.41
C CYS A 138 3.61 -2.19 -1.09
N CYS A 139 3.32 -1.59 -2.23
CA CYS A 139 2.08 -1.86 -2.96
C CYS A 139 2.11 -3.21 -3.70
N GLU A 140 3.28 -3.70 -4.10
CA GLU A 140 3.42 -4.98 -4.81
C GLU A 140 3.06 -6.12 -3.85
N LEU A 141 3.57 -6.05 -2.62
CA LEU A 141 3.26 -7.00 -1.55
C LEU A 141 1.75 -7.24 -1.39
N ILE A 142 0.99 -6.14 -1.35
CA ILE A 142 -0.46 -6.17 -1.15
C ILE A 142 -1.17 -6.57 -2.45
N ALA A 143 -0.76 -6.01 -3.59
CA ALA A 143 -1.40 -6.28 -4.87
C ALA A 143 -1.25 -7.75 -5.30
N TYR A 144 -0.10 -8.37 -5.05
CA TYR A 144 0.08 -9.80 -5.28
C TYR A 144 -0.74 -10.67 -4.33
N GLY A 145 -0.82 -10.30 -3.05
CA GLY A 145 -1.68 -11.00 -2.09
C GLY A 145 -3.14 -10.97 -2.54
N LEU A 146 -3.64 -9.80 -2.94
CA LEU A 146 -4.99 -9.64 -3.47
C LEU A 146 -5.24 -10.44 -4.75
N LEU A 147 -4.28 -10.44 -5.70
CA LEU A 147 -4.37 -11.21 -6.94
C LEU A 147 -4.53 -12.72 -6.67
N LYS A 148 -3.77 -13.27 -5.70
CA LYS A 148 -3.89 -14.67 -5.29
C LYS A 148 -5.26 -15.01 -4.71
N GLN A 149 -5.97 -14.02 -4.15
CA GLN A 149 -7.33 -14.15 -3.64
C GLN A 149 -8.40 -13.85 -4.71
N GLY A 150 -8.02 -13.78 -5.99
CA GLY A 150 -8.96 -13.55 -7.09
C GLY A 150 -9.32 -12.08 -7.31
N TYR A 151 -8.55 -11.13 -6.75
CA TYR A 151 -8.72 -9.72 -7.11
C TYR A 151 -8.23 -9.48 -8.54
N GLU A 152 -9.16 -9.14 -9.42
CA GLU A 152 -8.82 -8.76 -10.78
C GLU A 152 -8.43 -7.29 -10.83
N TYR A 153 -7.27 -6.98 -11.38
CA TYR A 153 -6.88 -5.61 -11.67
C TYR A 153 -7.10 -5.32 -13.15
N GLU A 154 -7.62 -4.13 -13.46
CA GLU A 154 -7.56 -3.61 -14.84
C GLU A 154 -6.12 -3.49 -15.33
N VAL A 155 -5.17 -3.28 -14.39
CA VAL A 155 -3.73 -3.19 -14.62
C VAL A 155 -3.00 -4.15 -13.69
N THR A 156 -2.28 -5.12 -14.25
CA THR A 156 -1.47 -6.10 -13.49
C THR A 156 -0.57 -5.45 -12.43
N PRO A 157 -0.33 -6.11 -11.27
CA PRO A 157 0.42 -5.60 -10.10
C PRO A 157 1.84 -5.07 -10.38
N ASN A 158 2.42 -5.41 -11.54
CA ASN A 158 3.76 -4.97 -11.95
C ASN A 158 3.87 -3.45 -12.16
N PHE A 159 2.74 -2.74 -12.12
CA PHE A 159 2.66 -1.27 -12.11
C PHE A 159 1.71 -0.81 -11.01
N CYS A 160 2.16 -0.93 -9.76
CA CYS A 160 1.38 -0.50 -8.61
C CYS A 160 1.90 0.82 -8.05
N PHE A 161 0.98 1.65 -7.58
CA PHE A 161 1.27 2.75 -6.67
C PHE A 161 0.19 2.74 -5.57
N PRO A 162 0.48 3.11 -4.31
CA PRO A 162 -0.51 3.04 -3.23
C PRO A 162 -1.83 3.75 -3.52
N ASP A 163 -1.79 4.89 -4.25
CA ASP A 163 -2.96 5.65 -4.70
C ASP A 163 -4.03 4.81 -5.40
N GLN A 164 -3.66 3.73 -6.09
CA GLN A 164 -4.62 2.89 -6.81
C GLN A 164 -5.68 2.26 -5.87
N PHE A 165 -5.34 2.03 -4.60
CA PHE A 165 -6.27 1.42 -3.65
C PHE A 165 -7.34 2.41 -3.23
N GLU A 166 -7.02 3.72 -3.18
CA GLU A 166 -8.01 4.77 -2.99
C GLU A 166 -8.86 4.99 -4.25
N ASP A 167 -8.24 4.88 -5.44
CA ASP A 167 -8.89 5.18 -6.72
C ASP A 167 -9.80 4.05 -7.26
N ASP A 168 -9.63 2.82 -6.80
CA ASP A 168 -10.43 1.68 -7.25
C ASP A 168 -11.82 1.69 -6.59
N SER A 169 -12.87 1.87 -7.41
CA SER A 169 -14.27 1.93 -6.95
C SER A 169 -14.76 0.70 -6.16
N ARG A 170 -14.08 -0.44 -6.27
CA ARG A 170 -14.40 -1.67 -5.53
C ARG A 170 -13.83 -1.66 -4.13
N MET A 171 -12.83 -0.82 -3.87
CA MET A 171 -12.23 -0.62 -2.56
C MET A 171 -13.03 0.43 -1.79
N LYS A 172 -13.26 0.19 -0.49
CA LYS A 172 -14.03 1.10 0.35
C LYS A 172 -13.12 1.94 1.23
N VAL A 173 -13.12 3.26 1.04
CA VAL A 173 -12.44 4.20 1.95
C VAL A 173 -13.25 4.34 3.24
N ILE A 174 -12.65 3.97 4.37
CA ILE A 174 -13.33 3.93 5.68
C ILE A 174 -13.14 5.23 6.46
N LEU A 175 -11.88 5.61 6.68
CA LEU A 175 -11.52 6.71 7.57
C LEU A 175 -10.15 7.26 7.18
N LYS A 176 -10.02 8.59 7.19
CA LYS A 176 -8.74 9.28 7.09
C LYS A 176 -8.32 9.83 8.46
N TYR A 177 -7.09 9.55 8.87
CA TYR A 177 -6.47 10.03 10.09
C TYR A 177 -5.39 11.07 9.78
N THR A 178 -5.41 12.17 10.53
CA THR A 178 -4.35 13.18 10.50
C THR A 178 -3.92 13.46 11.94
N PRO A 179 -2.63 13.28 12.29
CA PRO A 179 -2.15 13.54 13.64
C PRO A 179 -2.34 15.01 14.02
N LYS A 180 -2.62 15.28 15.30
CA LYS A 180 -2.57 16.65 15.83
C LYS A 180 -1.10 17.03 16.01
N ASN A 181 -0.70 18.16 15.42
CA ASN A 181 0.63 18.74 15.62
C ASN A 181 0.82 19.20 17.06
#